data_AF-A0A9P7ZA45-F1
#
_entry.id   AF-A0A9P7ZA45-F1
#
_cell.length_a   1.000
_cell.length_b   1.000
_cell.length_c   1.000
_cell.angle_alpha   90.00
_cell.angle_beta   90.00
_cell.angle_gamma   90.00
#
_symmetry.space_group_name_H-M   'P 1'
#
loop_
_entity.id
_entity.type
_entity.pdbx_description
1 polymer ?
#
loop_
_entity_poly.entity_id
_entity_poly.type
_entity_poly.pdbx_seq_one_letter_code
_entity_poly.pdbx_strand_id
1 'polypeptide(L)'
;MPVDPAIKANTPKCELDIFQSTPSTYNLNLIPTSTSSSPSTFTFPREYNFPPFFTLQTSLTTLHAQSQKWASLILSYCRAQRIWKLSLIDAIDSSLFHNKVLNRRLALNDAREIVQFMRKDGRAEWVGKEGGKEVAWIWWRNPEEWAGAIAEWVDETAQKNTVLTLYELTESEATMGQDFHGMDPELLQKALAILVKRGKAQVFGQDDQQGVKFY
;
A
#
# COMPACT_ATOMS: atom_id res chain seq x y z
N MET A 1 18.73 46.98 58.68
CA MET A 1 20.08 47.50 58.39
C MET A 1 20.35 47.26 56.91
N PRO A 2 21.11 48.11 56.22
CA PRO A 2 20.76 49.48 55.84
C PRO A 2 20.78 49.66 54.31
N VAL A 3 19.96 50.62 53.86
CA VAL A 3 20.20 51.66 52.84
C VAL A 3 21.33 51.52 51.79
N ASP A 4 20.90 51.64 50.53
CA ASP A 4 21.44 52.55 49.47
C ASP A 4 22.84 52.33 48.87
N PRO A 5 23.24 52.99 47.75
CA PRO A 5 22.46 53.64 46.68
C PRO A 5 23.08 53.58 45.24
N ALA A 6 22.32 54.15 44.29
CA ALA A 6 22.71 55.13 43.26
C ALA A 6 23.50 54.75 41.98
N ILE A 7 22.92 54.94 40.77
CA ILE A 7 22.74 56.16 39.91
C ILE A 7 23.85 56.27 38.84
N LYS A 8 23.44 56.30 37.55
CA LYS A 8 23.72 57.31 36.48
C LYS A 8 23.50 56.64 35.11
N ALA A 9 22.38 56.87 34.41
CA ALA A 9 22.00 58.06 33.65
C ALA A 9 23.08 58.51 32.64
N ASN A 10 22.87 58.22 31.36
CA ASN A 10 23.30 59.12 30.27
C ASN A 10 22.46 58.91 28.99
N THR A 11 21.72 59.95 28.64
CA THR A 11 21.20 60.36 27.33
C THR A 11 21.68 61.81 27.15
N PRO A 12 21.69 62.50 25.97
CA PRO A 12 20.93 62.26 24.73
C PRO A 12 21.67 62.66 23.40
N LYS A 13 20.87 62.76 22.31
CA LYS A 13 21.04 63.51 21.03
C LYS A 13 21.75 62.78 19.88
N CYS A 14 21.10 62.41 18.76
CA CYS A 14 20.28 63.14 17.76
C CYS A 14 21.16 63.81 16.70
N GLU A 15 21.26 63.21 15.50
CA GLU A 15 21.50 63.94 14.25
C GLU A 15 21.04 63.13 13.02
N LEU A 16 20.47 63.86 12.06
CA LEU A 16 19.81 63.46 10.82
C LEU A 16 20.79 63.54 9.65
N ASP A 17 20.68 62.65 8.66
CA ASP A 17 20.95 62.89 7.23
C ASP A 17 20.34 61.70 6.44
N ILE A 18 19.21 61.84 5.73
CA ILE A 18 18.99 62.36 4.37
C ILE A 18 19.53 61.45 3.24
N PHE A 19 18.56 60.82 2.54
CA PHE A 19 18.53 60.33 1.15
C PHE A 19 19.66 59.41 0.62
N GLN A 20 19.28 58.20 0.16
CA GLN A 20 19.23 57.85 -1.28
C GLN A 20 18.83 56.38 -1.53
N SER A 21 17.84 56.23 -2.42
CA SER A 21 17.70 55.21 -3.48
C SER A 21 17.53 53.72 -3.10
N THR A 22 16.30 53.24 -3.28
CA THR A 22 15.96 51.81 -3.42
C THR A 22 16.36 51.27 -4.80
N PRO A 23 16.78 50.00 -4.88
CA PRO A 23 16.39 49.14 -5.98
C PRO A 23 15.56 47.96 -5.45
N SER A 24 14.41 47.75 -6.07
CA SER A 24 13.61 46.54 -5.94
C SER A 24 14.44 45.32 -6.26
N THR A 25 14.51 44.38 -5.32
CA THR A 25 14.91 43.00 -5.62
C THR A 25 13.84 42.06 -5.10
N TYR A 26 13.24 41.34 -6.04
CA TYR A 26 12.27 40.29 -5.82
C TYR A 26 12.88 39.23 -4.88
N ASN A 27 12.28 39.04 -3.70
CA ASN A 27 12.56 37.88 -2.88
C ASN A 27 11.81 36.68 -3.48
N LEU A 28 12.55 35.85 -4.22
CA LEU A 28 12.15 34.50 -4.56
C LEU A 28 12.10 33.70 -3.25
N ASN A 29 10.90 33.43 -2.75
CA ASN A 29 10.69 32.42 -1.73
C ASN A 29 11.08 31.07 -2.34
N LEU A 30 12.25 30.55 -1.95
CA LEU A 30 12.63 29.17 -2.23
C LEU A 30 11.62 28.24 -1.57
N ILE A 31 10.91 27.50 -2.41
CA ILE A 31 10.15 26.31 -2.04
C ILE A 31 11.16 25.29 -1.49
N PRO A 32 10.99 24.73 -0.29
CA PRO A 32 11.73 23.54 0.08
C PRO A 32 11.15 22.36 -0.72
N THR A 33 11.69 22.10 -1.91
CA THR A 33 11.61 20.79 -2.56
C THR A 33 12.50 19.83 -1.80
N SER A 34 11.95 19.23 -0.75
CA SER A 34 12.47 18.01 -0.16
C SER A 34 11.42 16.93 -0.27
N THR A 35 11.23 16.41 -1.50
CA THR A 35 10.67 15.07 -1.67
C THR A 35 11.77 14.09 -1.28
N SER A 36 12.01 13.94 0.03
CA SER A 36 12.68 12.77 0.54
C SER A 36 11.71 11.61 0.34
N SER A 37 11.94 10.79 -0.68
CA SER A 37 11.30 9.49 -0.81
C SER A 37 11.82 8.59 0.31
N SER A 38 11.31 8.79 1.53
CA SER A 38 11.40 7.80 2.59
C SER A 38 10.73 6.52 2.06
N PRO A 39 11.35 5.34 2.22
CA PRO A 39 10.65 4.09 1.91
C PRO A 39 9.35 4.11 2.70
N SER A 40 8.22 4.06 2.01
CA SER A 40 6.90 4.19 2.63
C SER A 40 6.66 2.97 3.51
N THR A 41 7.04 3.07 4.78
CA THR A 41 6.76 2.04 5.78
C THR A 41 5.25 1.97 5.98
N PHE A 42 4.67 0.78 5.87
CA PHE A 42 3.25 0.57 6.11
C PHE A 42 2.86 1.08 7.50
N THR A 43 1.79 1.88 7.57
CA THR A 43 1.27 2.43 8.82
C THR A 43 0.10 1.57 9.30
N PHE A 44 0.26 0.94 10.45
CA PHE A 44 -0.80 0.14 11.06
C PHE A 44 -1.94 1.02 11.59
N PRO A 45 -3.21 0.57 11.49
CA PRO A 45 -4.35 1.29 12.02
C PRO A 45 -4.32 1.33 13.56
N ARG A 46 -5.03 2.29 14.16
CA ARG A 46 -5.07 2.45 15.63
C ARG A 46 -5.50 1.19 16.36
N GLU A 47 -6.41 0.41 15.77
CA GLU A 47 -6.93 -0.83 16.36
C GLU A 47 -5.86 -1.91 16.50
N TYR A 48 -4.81 -1.88 15.66
CA TYR A 48 -3.65 -2.77 15.79
C TYR A 48 -2.87 -2.54 17.09
N ASN A 49 -3.02 -1.37 17.73
CA ASN A 49 -2.43 -1.06 19.03
C ASN A 49 -3.43 -1.22 20.19
N PHE A 50 -4.57 -1.87 19.97
CA PHE A 50 -5.55 -2.17 20.98
C PHE A 50 -5.47 -3.66 21.38
N PRO A 51 -5.03 -4.03 22.59
CA PRO A 51 -4.78 -5.43 22.95
C PRO A 51 -5.96 -6.40 22.70
N PRO A 52 -7.23 -6.05 22.99
CA PRO A 52 -8.38 -6.92 22.68
C PRO A 52 -8.58 -7.21 21.19
N PHE A 53 -7.96 -6.44 20.29
CA PHE A 53 -8.07 -6.66 18.84
C PHE A 53 -7.48 -8.01 18.40
N PHE A 54 -6.50 -8.54 19.14
CA PHE A 54 -5.85 -9.84 18.88
C PHE A 54 -6.57 -11.03 19.55
N THR A 55 -7.72 -10.80 20.17
CA THR A 55 -8.52 -11.86 20.81
C THR A 55 -9.91 -11.85 20.21
N LEU A 56 -10.34 -12.99 19.69
CA LEU A 56 -11.65 -13.12 19.04
C LEU A 56 -12.78 -12.77 20.03
N GLN A 57 -13.66 -11.85 19.63
CA GLN A 57 -14.74 -11.37 20.50
C GLN A 57 -15.90 -12.38 20.55
N THR A 58 -16.50 -12.57 21.72
CA THR A 58 -17.61 -13.53 21.92
C THR A 58 -18.96 -12.99 21.47
N SER A 59 -19.17 -11.69 21.58
CA SER A 59 -20.39 -11.03 21.10
C SER A 59 -20.38 -10.95 19.57
N LEU A 60 -21.40 -11.49 18.91
CA LEU A 60 -21.49 -11.57 17.44
C LEU A 60 -21.38 -10.21 16.74
N THR A 61 -21.98 -9.16 17.32
CA THR A 61 -21.90 -7.80 16.76
C THR A 61 -20.48 -7.25 16.83
N THR A 62 -19.79 -7.50 17.95
CA THR A 62 -18.41 -7.04 18.17
C THR A 62 -17.44 -7.86 17.32
N LEU A 63 -17.67 -9.17 17.21
CA LEU A 63 -16.92 -10.08 16.35
C LEU A 63 -17.02 -9.64 14.89
N HIS A 64 -18.22 -9.34 14.40
CA HIS A 64 -18.40 -8.85 13.03
C HIS A 64 -17.61 -7.56 12.79
N ALA A 65 -17.72 -6.56 13.67
CA ALA A 65 -16.97 -5.31 13.56
C ALA A 65 -15.44 -5.53 13.65
N GLN A 66 -14.99 -6.47 14.49
CA GLN A 66 -13.59 -6.88 14.59
C GLN A 66 -13.11 -7.52 13.28
N SER A 67 -13.87 -8.46 12.72
CA SER A 67 -13.53 -9.13 11.46
C SER A 67 -13.46 -8.15 10.29
N GLN A 68 -14.36 -7.17 10.22
CA GLN A 68 -14.29 -6.10 9.22
C GLN A 68 -13.00 -5.28 9.33
N LYS A 69 -12.58 -4.94 10.55
CA LYS A 69 -11.33 -4.21 10.81
C LYS A 69 -10.11 -5.04 10.44
N TRP A 70 -10.10 -6.33 10.78
CA TRP A 70 -9.05 -7.25 10.36
C TRP A 70 -8.99 -7.41 8.85
N ALA A 71 -10.12 -7.56 8.17
CA ALA A 71 -10.17 -7.63 6.71
C ALA A 71 -9.57 -6.37 6.07
N SER A 72 -9.93 -5.18 6.56
CA SER A 72 -9.36 -3.92 6.08
C SER A 72 -7.83 -3.83 6.31
N LEU A 73 -7.36 -4.25 7.49
CA LEU A 73 -5.93 -4.34 7.79
C LEU A 73 -5.21 -5.32 6.85
N ILE A 74 -5.72 -6.54 6.68
CA ILE A 74 -5.12 -7.56 5.81
C ILE A 74 -5.02 -7.03 4.38
N LEU A 75 -6.08 -6.45 3.83
CA LEU A 75 -6.10 -5.93 2.46
C LEU A 75 -5.08 -4.79 2.28
N SER A 76 -5.04 -3.84 3.21
CA SER A 76 -4.10 -2.70 3.14
C SER A 76 -2.64 -3.14 3.34
N TYR A 77 -2.38 -4.06 4.26
CA TYR A 77 -1.05 -4.62 4.50
C TYR A 77 -0.56 -5.42 3.29
N CYS A 78 -1.39 -6.32 2.77
CA CYS A 78 -1.06 -7.12 1.59
C CYS A 78 -0.82 -6.24 0.36
N ARG A 79 -1.61 -5.17 0.17
CA ARG A 79 -1.34 -4.18 -0.89
C ARG A 79 0.03 -3.52 -0.72
N ALA A 80 0.33 -3.02 0.48
CA ALA A 80 1.56 -2.28 0.75
C ALA A 80 2.83 -3.15 0.64
N GLN A 81 2.71 -4.44 0.98
CA GLN A 81 3.80 -5.41 0.88
C GLN A 81 3.80 -6.20 -0.43
N ARG A 82 2.89 -5.89 -1.37
CA ARG A 82 2.69 -6.63 -2.63
C ARG A 82 2.55 -8.15 -2.41
N ILE A 83 1.66 -8.53 -1.51
CA ILE A 83 1.31 -9.92 -1.21
C ILE A 83 -0.03 -10.22 -1.88
N TRP A 84 -0.06 -11.19 -2.79
CA TRP A 84 -1.30 -11.68 -3.42
C TRP A 84 -1.78 -13.01 -2.85
N LYS A 85 -0.86 -13.86 -2.39
CA LYS A 85 -1.14 -15.12 -1.68
C LYS A 85 -0.61 -15.00 -0.26
N LEU A 86 -1.48 -15.19 0.72
CA LEU A 86 -1.14 -15.17 2.14
C LEU A 86 -1.13 -16.59 2.69
N SER A 87 0.03 -17.06 3.11
CA SER A 87 0.19 -18.27 3.93
C SER A 87 -0.07 -17.91 5.39
N LEU A 88 -1.11 -18.46 6.00
CA LEU A 88 -1.44 -18.16 7.39
C LEU A 88 -0.36 -18.64 8.35
N ILE A 89 0.23 -19.81 8.08
CA ILE A 89 1.30 -20.38 8.91
C ILE A 89 2.48 -19.41 8.99
N ASP A 90 2.91 -18.86 7.85
CA ASP A 90 4.02 -17.91 7.81
C ASP A 90 3.62 -16.53 8.35
N ALA A 91 2.36 -16.12 8.10
CA ALA A 91 1.85 -14.83 8.52
C ALA A 91 1.71 -14.68 10.04
N ILE A 92 1.55 -15.78 10.79
CA ILE A 92 1.42 -15.76 12.25
C ILE A 92 2.65 -15.20 12.95
N ASP A 93 3.85 -15.40 12.38
CA ASP A 93 5.10 -14.82 12.91
C ASP A 93 5.43 -13.45 12.31
N SER A 94 4.71 -13.04 11.25
CA SER A 94 4.89 -11.76 10.59
C SER A 94 4.28 -10.60 11.38
N SER A 95 4.64 -9.37 11.02
CA SER A 95 4.02 -8.16 11.57
C SER A 95 2.53 -8.02 11.30
N LEU A 96 1.94 -8.79 10.38
CA LEU A 96 0.49 -8.74 10.15
C LEU A 96 -0.30 -9.26 11.36
N PHE A 97 0.08 -10.42 11.90
CA PHE A 97 -0.64 -11.08 12.99
C PHE A 97 0.07 -11.04 14.34
N HIS A 98 1.31 -10.56 14.40
CA HIS A 98 2.07 -10.43 15.63
C HIS A 98 2.54 -8.99 15.88
N ASN A 99 1.88 -8.32 16.81
CA ASN A 99 2.33 -7.03 17.34
C ASN A 99 3.36 -7.28 18.46
N LYS A 100 4.64 -7.12 18.10
CA LYS A 100 5.78 -7.30 19.03
C LYS A 100 5.82 -6.24 20.14
N VAL A 101 5.31 -5.02 19.89
CA VAL A 101 5.28 -3.92 20.87
C VAL A 101 4.29 -4.23 21.99
N LEU A 102 3.11 -4.76 21.64
CA LEU A 102 2.11 -5.19 22.62
C LEU A 102 2.34 -6.59 23.19
N ASN A 103 3.27 -7.34 22.60
CA ASN A 103 3.44 -8.77 22.83
C ASN A 103 2.08 -9.51 22.69
N ARG A 104 1.41 -9.27 21.54
CA ARG A 104 0.11 -9.85 21.21
C ARG A 104 0.13 -10.43 19.82
N ARG A 105 -0.46 -11.62 19.69
CA ARG A 105 -0.50 -12.41 18.47
C ARG A 105 -1.92 -12.94 18.27
N LEU A 106 -2.40 -12.86 17.04
CA LEU A 106 -3.66 -13.48 16.64
C LEU A 106 -3.43 -15.00 16.52
N ALA A 107 -4.31 -15.82 17.08
CA ALA A 107 -4.19 -17.26 16.95
C ALA A 107 -4.42 -17.71 15.49
N LEU A 108 -3.78 -18.81 15.08
CA LEU A 108 -3.93 -19.35 13.71
C LEU A 108 -5.39 -19.66 13.37
N ASN A 109 -6.12 -20.25 14.32
CA ASN A 109 -7.54 -20.53 14.16
C ASN A 109 -8.37 -19.25 13.96
N ASP A 110 -8.06 -18.18 14.70
CA ASP A 110 -8.76 -16.90 14.56
C ASP A 110 -8.45 -16.22 13.21
N ALA A 111 -7.18 -16.31 12.77
CA ALA A 111 -6.79 -15.83 11.44
C ALA A 111 -7.53 -16.59 10.33
N ARG A 112 -7.73 -17.91 10.49
CA ARG A 112 -8.53 -18.73 9.58
C ARG A 112 -9.98 -18.29 9.52
N GLU A 113 -10.61 -18.01 10.67
CA GLU A 113 -11.98 -17.49 10.74
C GLU A 113 -12.12 -16.12 10.05
N ILE A 114 -11.14 -15.24 10.22
CA ILE A 114 -11.10 -13.94 9.54
C ILE A 114 -10.96 -14.10 8.02
N VAL A 115 -10.07 -14.97 7.53
CA VAL A 115 -9.96 -15.22 6.09
C VAL A 115 -11.22 -15.89 5.54
N GLN A 116 -11.87 -16.76 6.31
CA GLN A 116 -13.15 -17.34 5.95
C GLN A 116 -14.27 -16.28 5.89
N PHE A 117 -14.24 -15.28 6.79
CA PHE A 117 -15.10 -14.10 6.70
C PHE A 117 -14.82 -13.31 5.41
N MET A 118 -13.55 -13.03 5.10
CA MET A 118 -13.16 -12.35 3.85
C MET A 118 -13.57 -13.11 2.59
N ARG A 119 -13.53 -14.45 2.62
CA ARG A 119 -13.99 -15.29 1.50
C ARG A 119 -15.49 -15.11 1.23
N LYS A 120 -16.31 -15.03 2.28
CA LYS A 120 -17.75 -14.79 2.13
C LYS A 120 -18.03 -13.42 1.48
N ASP A 121 -17.19 -12.44 1.77
CA ASP A 121 -17.24 -11.10 1.18
C ASP A 121 -16.58 -11.01 -0.21
N GLY A 122 -16.09 -12.13 -0.77
CA GLY A 122 -15.41 -12.16 -2.07
C GLY A 122 -14.02 -11.50 -2.06
N ARG A 123 -13.44 -11.21 -0.89
CA ARG A 123 -12.13 -10.57 -0.72
C ARG A 123 -10.98 -11.57 -0.53
N ALA A 124 -11.28 -12.86 -0.43
CA ALA A 124 -10.29 -13.92 -0.37
C ALA A 124 -10.77 -15.22 -1.05
N GLU A 125 -9.83 -16.04 -1.50
CA GLU A 125 -10.10 -17.36 -2.08
C GLU A 125 -9.03 -18.35 -1.60
N TRP A 126 -9.41 -19.44 -0.94
CA TRP A 126 -8.45 -20.47 -0.52
C TRP A 126 -7.78 -21.14 -1.72
N VAL A 127 -6.47 -21.33 -1.64
CA VAL A 127 -5.68 -22.01 -2.67
C VAL A 127 -5.70 -23.53 -2.42
N GLY A 128 -6.07 -24.29 -3.44
CA GLY A 128 -6.07 -25.76 -3.40
C GLY A 128 -7.39 -26.38 -2.94
N LYS A 129 -7.40 -27.71 -2.78
CA LYS A 129 -8.58 -28.45 -2.33
C LYS A 129 -8.80 -28.27 -0.82
N GLU A 130 -10.04 -28.43 -0.39
CA GLU A 130 -10.47 -28.35 1.01
C GLU A 130 -9.60 -29.29 1.89
N GLY A 131 -8.87 -28.72 2.85
CA GLY A 131 -7.89 -29.45 3.69
C GLY A 131 -6.41 -29.33 3.25
N GLY A 132 -6.13 -28.65 2.13
CA GLY A 132 -4.77 -28.27 1.71
C GLY A 132 -4.21 -27.06 2.48
N LYS A 133 -2.93 -26.74 2.20
CA LYS A 133 -2.13 -25.65 2.80
C LYS A 133 -2.99 -24.41 3.13
N GLU A 134 -2.81 -23.81 4.30
CA GLU A 134 -3.55 -22.62 4.76
C GLU A 134 -3.12 -21.34 4.02
N VAL A 135 -3.19 -21.39 2.70
CA VAL A 135 -2.81 -20.32 1.78
C VAL A 135 -4.08 -19.80 1.12
N ALA A 136 -4.28 -18.49 1.13
CA ALA A 136 -5.41 -17.85 0.48
C ALA A 136 -4.94 -16.74 -0.46
N TRP A 137 -5.56 -16.62 -1.62
CA TRP A 137 -5.56 -15.39 -2.39
C TRP A 137 -6.21 -14.26 -1.59
N ILE A 138 -5.57 -13.10 -1.60
CA ILE A 138 -6.08 -11.87 -0.96
C ILE A 138 -6.37 -10.85 -2.05
N TRP A 139 -7.66 -10.60 -2.31
CA TRP A 139 -8.12 -9.72 -3.37
C TRP A 139 -8.18 -8.27 -2.88
N TRP A 140 -7.03 -7.64 -2.65
CA TRP A 140 -7.00 -6.18 -2.40
C TRP A 140 -7.45 -5.38 -3.62
N ARG A 141 -7.31 -5.98 -4.81
CA ARG A 141 -7.96 -5.61 -6.08
C ARG A 141 -8.39 -6.90 -6.78
N ASN A 142 -9.57 -6.91 -7.39
CA ASN A 142 -10.13 -8.09 -8.05
C ASN A 142 -9.48 -8.34 -9.43
N PRO A 143 -9.47 -9.59 -9.95
CA PRO A 143 -8.91 -9.90 -11.27
C PRO A 143 -9.48 -9.04 -12.42
N GLU A 144 -10.76 -8.68 -12.37
CA GLU A 144 -11.41 -7.81 -13.35
C GLU A 144 -10.88 -6.37 -13.30
N GLU A 145 -10.59 -5.88 -12.10
CA GLU A 145 -10.03 -4.56 -11.90
C GLU A 145 -8.56 -4.52 -12.33
N TRP A 146 -7.82 -5.63 -12.14
CA TRP A 146 -6.48 -5.81 -12.68
C TRP A 146 -6.45 -5.84 -14.19
N ALA A 147 -7.37 -6.58 -14.81
CA ALA A 147 -7.55 -6.58 -16.25
C ALA A 147 -7.76 -5.15 -16.79
N GLY A 148 -8.59 -4.35 -16.09
CA GLY A 148 -8.79 -2.94 -16.39
C GLY A 148 -7.50 -2.12 -16.31
N ALA A 149 -6.74 -2.27 -15.22
CA ALA A 149 -5.49 -1.54 -15.00
C ALA A 149 -4.42 -1.82 -16.07
N ILE A 150 -4.27 -3.10 -16.43
CA ILE A 150 -3.30 -3.53 -17.44
C ILE A 150 -3.71 -2.96 -18.80
N ALA A 151 -4.99 -3.05 -19.15
CA ALA A 151 -5.49 -2.49 -20.41
C ALA A 151 -5.30 -0.97 -20.46
N GLU A 152 -5.60 -0.25 -19.38
CA GLU A 152 -5.39 1.20 -19.28
C GLU A 152 -3.92 1.58 -19.48
N TRP A 153 -3.00 0.89 -18.84
CA TRP A 153 -1.56 1.13 -19.02
C TRP A 153 -1.09 0.86 -20.46
N VAL A 154 -1.58 -0.21 -21.10
CA VAL A 154 -1.24 -0.51 -22.51
C VAL A 154 -1.75 0.58 -23.45
N ASP A 155 -2.95 1.11 -23.19
CA ASP A 155 -3.55 2.21 -23.95
C ASP A 155 -2.72 3.50 -23.78
N GLU A 156 -2.35 3.85 -22.55
CA GLU A 156 -1.55 5.04 -22.22
C GLU A 156 -0.14 5.01 -22.81
N THR A 157 0.47 3.82 -22.88
CA THR A 157 1.84 3.64 -23.40
C THR A 157 1.90 3.36 -24.90
N ALA A 158 0.74 3.36 -25.59
CA ALA A 158 0.62 3.09 -27.02
C ALA A 158 1.22 1.72 -27.45
N GLN A 159 1.18 0.71 -26.58
CA GLN A 159 1.73 -0.62 -26.84
C GLN A 159 0.73 -1.59 -27.50
N LYS A 160 -0.41 -1.08 -27.98
CA LYS A 160 -1.37 -1.86 -28.76
C LYS A 160 -0.74 -2.45 -30.00
N ASN A 161 -1.26 -3.59 -30.43
CA ASN A 161 -0.83 -4.33 -31.61
C ASN A 161 0.61 -4.86 -31.59
N THR A 162 1.34 -4.66 -30.50
CA THR A 162 2.66 -5.25 -30.24
C THR A 162 2.50 -6.47 -29.34
N VAL A 163 3.38 -7.47 -29.50
CA VAL A 163 3.43 -8.62 -28.62
C VAL A 163 4.38 -8.30 -27.48
N LEU A 164 3.92 -8.45 -26.24
CA LEU A 164 4.69 -8.31 -25.02
C LEU A 164 4.78 -9.67 -24.33
N THR A 165 5.91 -9.98 -23.72
CA THR A 165 6.03 -11.13 -22.82
C THR A 165 5.35 -10.83 -21.49
N LEU A 166 4.91 -11.87 -20.78
CA LEU A 166 4.36 -11.71 -19.43
C LEU A 166 5.39 -11.11 -18.46
N TYR A 167 6.67 -11.44 -18.64
CA TYR A 167 7.77 -10.89 -17.86
C TYR A 167 7.91 -9.37 -18.07
N GLU A 168 7.86 -8.88 -19.31
CA GLU A 168 7.91 -7.44 -19.58
C GLU A 168 6.75 -6.68 -18.91
N LEU A 169 5.57 -7.29 -18.82
CA LEU A 169 4.41 -6.67 -18.17
C LEU A 169 4.58 -6.51 -16.66
N THR A 170 5.29 -7.41 -15.97
CA THR A 170 5.40 -7.36 -14.50
C THR A 170 6.75 -6.88 -14.01
N GLU A 171 7.81 -7.01 -14.80
CA GLU A 171 9.20 -6.79 -14.34
C GLU A 171 9.95 -5.70 -15.12
N SER A 172 9.36 -5.10 -16.17
CA SER A 172 10.04 -4.04 -16.92
C SER A 172 10.15 -2.72 -16.12
N GLU A 173 11.14 -1.91 -16.47
CA GLU A 173 11.29 -0.55 -15.91
C GLU A 173 10.06 0.33 -16.21
N ALA A 174 9.40 0.09 -17.35
CA ALA A 174 8.21 0.82 -17.76
C ALA A 174 7.00 0.58 -16.84
N THR A 175 7.01 -0.50 -16.05
CA THR A 175 5.91 -0.85 -15.16
C THR A 175 6.22 -0.58 -13.68
N MET A 176 7.42 -0.14 -13.32
CA MET A 176 7.80 0.09 -11.90
C MET A 176 6.84 1.00 -11.11
N GLY A 177 6.18 1.95 -11.77
CA GLY A 177 5.19 2.84 -11.17
C GLY A 177 3.77 2.26 -11.06
N GLN A 178 3.53 1.08 -11.62
CA GLN A 178 2.22 0.45 -11.69
C GLN A 178 1.98 -0.50 -10.51
N ASP A 179 0.73 -0.56 -10.06
CA ASP A 179 0.31 -1.44 -8.96
C ASP A 179 0.47 -2.93 -9.30
N PHE A 180 0.50 -3.29 -10.60
CA PHE A 180 0.67 -4.67 -11.08
C PHE A 180 2.13 -5.07 -11.31
N HIS A 181 3.10 -4.19 -11.06
CA HIS A 181 4.51 -4.55 -11.10
C HIS A 181 4.84 -5.59 -10.02
N GLY A 182 5.59 -6.63 -10.39
CA GLY A 182 5.89 -7.79 -9.55
C GLY A 182 4.69 -8.72 -9.28
N MET A 183 3.57 -8.57 -10.01
CA MET A 183 2.36 -9.37 -9.80
C MET A 183 2.60 -10.86 -9.93
N ASP A 184 1.95 -11.65 -9.05
CA ASP A 184 1.95 -13.11 -9.13
C ASP A 184 1.54 -13.59 -10.54
N PRO A 185 2.34 -14.46 -11.20
CA PRO A 185 2.08 -14.91 -12.57
C PRO A 185 0.70 -15.55 -12.77
N GLU A 186 0.19 -16.29 -11.78
CA GLU A 186 -1.14 -16.91 -11.87
C GLU A 186 -2.25 -15.85 -11.82
N LEU A 187 -2.05 -14.76 -11.07
CA LEU A 187 -2.98 -13.64 -11.05
C LEU A 187 -2.94 -12.85 -12.36
N LEU A 188 -1.74 -12.62 -12.90
CA LEU A 188 -1.59 -12.00 -14.21
C LEU A 188 -2.35 -12.80 -15.27
N GLN A 189 -2.19 -14.12 -15.30
CA GLN A 189 -2.93 -14.99 -16.21
C GLN A 189 -4.45 -14.90 -16.01
N LYS A 190 -4.95 -14.87 -14.77
CA LYS A 190 -6.38 -14.66 -14.47
C LYS A 190 -6.88 -13.32 -15.05
N ALA A 191 -6.12 -12.24 -14.88
CA ALA A 191 -6.47 -10.92 -15.43
C ALA A 191 -6.44 -10.90 -16.96
N LEU A 192 -5.41 -11.49 -17.58
CA LEU A 192 -5.29 -11.60 -19.04
C LEU A 192 -6.42 -12.45 -19.63
N ALA A 193 -6.81 -13.56 -18.99
CA ALA A 193 -7.93 -14.38 -19.43
C ALA A 193 -9.24 -13.59 -19.52
N ILE A 194 -9.46 -12.63 -18.61
CA ILE A 194 -10.62 -11.72 -18.66
C ILE A 194 -10.54 -10.80 -19.88
N LEU A 195 -9.36 -10.26 -20.21
CA LEU A 195 -9.17 -9.44 -21.42
C LEU A 195 -9.35 -10.25 -22.71
N VAL A 196 -8.86 -11.48 -22.73
CA VAL A 196 -9.06 -12.42 -23.86
C VAL A 196 -10.54 -12.71 -24.06
N LYS A 197 -11.27 -13.03 -22.99
CA LYS A 197 -12.72 -13.25 -23.06
C LYS A 197 -13.49 -12.02 -23.54
N ARG A 198 -12.97 -10.81 -23.27
CA ARG A 198 -13.53 -9.53 -23.75
C ARG A 198 -13.08 -9.16 -25.17
N GLY A 199 -12.25 -9.98 -25.82
CA GLY A 199 -11.71 -9.71 -27.15
C GLY A 199 -10.70 -8.55 -27.20
N LYS A 200 -10.13 -8.16 -26.05
CA LYS A 200 -9.17 -7.04 -25.94
C LYS A 200 -7.72 -7.49 -25.96
N ALA A 201 -7.47 -8.79 -25.78
CA ALA A 201 -6.13 -9.36 -25.81
C ALA A 201 -6.14 -10.77 -26.39
N GLN A 202 -4.98 -11.25 -26.82
CA GLN A 202 -4.74 -12.64 -27.18
C GLN A 202 -3.42 -13.09 -26.54
N VAL A 203 -3.45 -14.20 -25.82
CA VAL A 203 -2.25 -14.82 -25.23
C VAL A 203 -1.73 -15.90 -26.19
N PHE A 204 -0.41 -15.98 -26.34
CA PHE A 204 0.34 -16.90 -27.19
C PHE A 204 1.39 -17.64 -26.36
N GLY A 205 1.88 -18.77 -26.89
CA GLY A 205 2.96 -19.54 -26.29
C GLY A 205 2.49 -20.62 -25.32
N GLN A 206 3.45 -21.36 -24.78
CA GLN A 206 3.28 -22.41 -23.78
C GLN A 206 4.28 -22.19 -22.64
N ASP A 207 3.88 -22.61 -21.44
CA ASP A 207 4.70 -22.58 -20.22
C ASP A 207 5.36 -21.21 -19.97
N ASP A 208 6.70 -21.15 -19.97
CA ASP A 208 7.48 -19.96 -19.62
C ASP A 208 7.71 -18.99 -20.80
N GLN A 209 7.30 -19.35 -22.02
CA GLN A 209 7.43 -18.51 -23.22
C GLN A 209 6.09 -17.90 -23.63
N GLN A 210 5.32 -17.45 -22.64
CA GLN A 210 4.03 -16.81 -22.90
C GLN A 210 4.20 -15.34 -23.30
N GLY A 211 3.50 -14.98 -24.38
CA GLY A 211 3.35 -13.60 -24.85
C GLY A 211 1.89 -13.20 -24.92
N VAL A 212 1.61 -11.91 -24.95
CA VAL A 212 0.28 -11.37 -25.08
C VAL A 212 0.29 -10.19 -26.05
N LYS A 213 -0.71 -10.15 -26.92
CA LYS A 213 -0.99 -9.01 -27.80
C LYS A 213 -2.29 -8.36 -27.36
N PHE A 214 -2.29 -7.04 -27.25
CA PHE A 214 -3.48 -6.24 -26.95
C PHE A 214 -4.01 -5.57 -28.22
N TYR A 215 -5.32 -5.34 -28.28
CA TYR A 215 -6.03 -4.74 -29.43
C TYR A 215 -6.64 -3.38 -29.10
#